data_AF-A0A2T4A5C4-F1
#
_entry.id   AF-A0A2T4A5C4-F1
#
_cell.length_a   1.000
_cell.length_b   1.000
_cell.length_c   1.000
_cell.angle_alpha   90.00
_cell.angle_beta   90.00
_cell.angle_gamma   90.00
#
_symmetry.space_group_name_H-M   'P 1'
#
loop_
_entity.id
_entity.type
_entity.pdbx_description
1 polymer ?
#
loop_
_entity_poly.entity_id
_entity_poly.type
_entity_poly.pdbx_seq_one_letter_code
_entity_poly.pdbx_strand_id
1 'polypeptide(L)'
;MDFLAACEDLAANVAAFDFVDDPSDVSESDRSMWQALFDLSSDEAVEAIRNWRADFARPTLSQAAWLMVKDAKTAEGFNKESYEYSIFKEQESRKKSRESSSGTVAANGGAQYLLKLEVEATNTEILYRLPKKPKILTGLDDDGNTTKFCLLSGTEKSELLKGPPKTRQPTFIRVSIAQKALSSTSLYPTLGFDTTMPQFRPANSPLPPPLARPGQDEYPVWYFFYGTLADADILSRIIGLGKKDGETQVEYKRARIHRGKLSTWGGKYLALVDADEDSTVDGCAYQVKDQNQEDSLRVYETGKYEVVRCTMELLEGDGGFLQGLTFRLA
;
A
#
# COMPACT_ATOMS: atom_id res chain seq x y z
N MET A 1 2.42 -33.03 -14.35
CA MET A 1 3.61 -32.34 -13.82
C MET A 1 3.64 -32.59 -12.33
N ASP A 2 4.73 -33.15 -11.83
CA ASP A 2 4.84 -33.58 -10.43
C ASP A 2 5.22 -32.38 -9.56
N PHE A 3 4.25 -31.92 -8.77
CA PHE A 3 4.37 -30.74 -7.91
C PHE A 3 5.37 -30.98 -6.78
N LEU A 4 5.62 -32.24 -6.41
CA LEU A 4 6.63 -32.59 -5.40
C LEU A 4 8.05 -32.34 -5.91
N ALA A 5 8.35 -32.67 -7.17
CA ALA A 5 9.67 -32.45 -7.76
C ALA A 5 10.05 -30.95 -7.84
N ALA A 6 9.06 -30.10 -8.13
CA ALA A 6 9.26 -28.65 -8.15
C ALA A 6 9.47 -28.06 -6.74
N CYS A 7 8.92 -28.68 -5.70
CA CYS A 7 9.14 -28.28 -4.31
C CYS A 7 10.49 -28.78 -3.77
N GLU A 8 10.96 -29.97 -4.15
CA GLU A 8 12.28 -30.48 -3.78
C GLU A 8 13.43 -29.67 -4.42
N ASP A 9 13.29 -29.27 -5.69
CA ASP A 9 14.28 -28.40 -6.35
C ASP A 9 14.30 -26.98 -5.75
N LEU A 10 13.19 -26.47 -5.24
CA LEU A 10 13.14 -25.20 -4.50
C LEU A 10 13.83 -25.33 -3.13
N ALA A 11 13.62 -26.43 -2.42
CA ALA A 11 14.25 -26.71 -1.13
C ALA A 11 15.78 -26.93 -1.26
N ALA A 12 16.22 -27.62 -2.31
CA ALA A 12 17.64 -27.82 -2.59
C ALA A 12 18.37 -26.51 -2.98
N ASN A 13 17.71 -25.60 -3.69
CA ASN A 13 18.25 -24.28 -4.00
C ASN A 13 18.33 -23.33 -2.78
N VAL A 14 17.45 -23.50 -1.80
CA VAL A 14 17.51 -22.78 -0.52
C VAL A 14 18.64 -23.33 0.37
N ALA A 15 18.83 -24.65 0.41
CA ALA A 15 19.91 -25.28 1.17
C ALA A 15 21.31 -25.10 0.55
N ALA A 16 21.41 -24.88 -0.76
CA ALA A 16 22.70 -24.67 -1.45
C ALA A 16 23.33 -23.28 -1.23
N PHE A 17 22.63 -22.37 -0.52
CA PHE A 17 23.15 -21.04 -0.13
C PHE A 17 23.50 -20.93 1.36
N ASP A 18 23.48 -22.03 2.10
CA ASP A 18 24.00 -22.09 3.46
C ASP A 18 25.52 -22.28 3.44
N PHE A 19 26.25 -21.18 3.25
CA PHE A 19 27.53 -20.91 3.92
C PHE A 19 27.76 -19.40 3.86
N VAL A 20 27.28 -18.65 4.86
CA VAL A 20 28.05 -18.07 5.99
C VAL A 20 27.11 -17.09 6.72
N ASP A 21 26.99 -17.29 8.03
CA ASP A 21 26.27 -16.53 9.06
C ASP A 21 24.73 -16.61 9.10
N ASP A 22 24.28 -17.35 10.11
CA ASP A 22 22.93 -17.30 10.65
C ASP A 22 22.53 -15.84 10.96
N PRO A 23 21.45 -15.30 10.36
CA PRO A 23 20.97 -13.94 10.64
C PRO A 23 20.53 -13.74 12.11
N SER A 24 20.51 -14.79 12.92
CA SER A 24 20.25 -14.73 14.35
C SER A 24 21.47 -14.32 15.20
N ASP A 25 22.69 -14.43 14.65
CA ASP A 25 23.93 -14.15 15.37
C ASP A 25 24.45 -12.73 15.05
N VAL A 26 24.39 -11.85 16.05
CA VAL A 26 24.92 -10.50 15.95
C VAL A 26 26.38 -10.55 16.35
N SER A 27 27.29 -10.32 15.41
CA SER A 27 28.73 -10.36 15.68
C SER A 27 29.11 -9.42 16.83
N GLU A 28 30.05 -9.83 17.69
CA GLU A 28 30.54 -8.98 18.79
C GLU A 28 31.13 -7.66 18.28
N SER A 29 31.68 -7.67 17.06
CA SER A 29 32.14 -6.48 16.34
C SER A 29 31.01 -5.53 15.98
N ASP A 30 29.88 -6.02 15.47
CA ASP A 30 28.71 -5.18 15.15
C ASP A 30 28.08 -4.61 16.42
N ARG A 31 27.96 -5.45 17.47
CA ARG A 31 27.45 -5.02 18.77
C ARG A 31 28.30 -3.89 19.36
N SER A 32 29.62 -4.07 19.45
CA SER A 32 30.53 -3.05 20.00
C SER A 32 30.51 -1.75 19.21
N MET A 33 30.43 -1.84 17.88
CA MET A 33 30.32 -0.69 16.98
C MET A 33 29.01 0.06 17.20
N TRP A 34 27.87 -0.62 17.25
CA TRP A 34 26.57 0.03 17.44
C TRP A 34 26.41 0.64 18.83
N GLN A 35 27.01 0.04 19.86
CA GLN A 35 27.07 0.64 21.19
C GLN A 35 27.83 1.98 21.16
N ALA A 36 28.99 2.02 20.49
CA ALA A 36 29.82 3.23 20.40
C ALA A 36 29.19 4.33 19.51
N LEU A 37 28.52 3.95 18.43
CA LEU A 37 27.96 4.91 17.46
C LEU A 37 26.61 5.50 17.90
N PHE A 38 25.82 4.77 18.68
CA PHE A 38 24.43 5.15 19.00
C PHE A 38 24.15 5.32 20.49
N ASP A 39 25.19 5.24 21.33
CA ASP A 39 25.10 5.27 22.79
C ASP A 39 24.09 4.25 23.35
N LEU A 40 24.08 3.04 22.76
CA LEU A 40 23.18 1.96 23.15
C LEU A 40 23.82 1.04 24.19
N SER A 41 23.01 0.49 25.09
CA SER A 41 23.45 -0.66 25.89
C SER A 41 23.66 -1.89 25.02
N SER A 42 24.34 -2.88 25.58
CA SER A 42 24.63 -4.16 24.93
C SER A 42 23.38 -4.79 24.30
N ASP A 43 22.29 -4.86 25.09
CA ASP A 43 21.11 -5.63 24.73
C ASP A 43 20.26 -4.82 23.74
N GLU A 44 20.23 -3.50 23.91
CA GLU A 44 19.61 -2.58 22.95
C GLU A 44 20.31 -2.59 21.59
N ALA A 45 21.63 -2.72 21.55
CA ALA A 45 22.37 -2.82 20.28
C ALA A 45 22.03 -4.11 19.54
N VAL A 46 21.97 -5.25 20.24
CA VAL A 46 21.57 -6.55 19.65
C VAL A 46 20.13 -6.50 19.14
N GLU A 47 19.21 -5.94 19.93
CA GLU A 47 17.80 -5.80 19.52
C GLU A 47 17.65 -4.83 18.34
N ALA A 48 18.37 -3.71 18.33
CA ALA A 48 18.36 -2.76 17.23
C ALA A 48 18.87 -3.37 15.92
N ILE A 49 19.97 -4.15 15.98
CA ILE A 49 20.53 -4.85 14.82
C ILE A 49 19.54 -5.91 14.31
N ARG A 50 18.98 -6.73 15.21
CA ARG A 50 18.00 -7.76 14.83
C ARG A 50 16.77 -7.16 14.18
N ASN A 51 16.20 -6.12 14.79
CA ASN A 51 15.03 -5.44 14.25
C ASN A 51 15.33 -4.77 12.90
N TRP A 52 16.50 -4.15 12.76
CA TRP A 52 16.95 -3.55 11.51
C TRP A 52 17.13 -4.59 10.40
N ARG A 53 17.76 -5.72 10.70
CA ARG A 53 17.97 -6.81 9.73
C ARG A 53 16.68 -7.52 9.34
N ALA A 54 15.75 -7.68 10.29
CA ALA A 54 14.44 -8.29 10.08
C ALA A 54 13.47 -7.42 9.27
N ASP A 55 13.70 -6.10 9.19
CA ASP A 55 12.91 -5.22 8.33
C ASP A 55 13.41 -5.28 6.88
N PHE A 56 12.75 -6.10 6.07
CA PHE A 56 12.99 -6.22 4.63
C PHE A 56 12.48 -5.02 3.82
N ALA A 57 11.67 -4.14 4.41
CA ALA A 57 11.19 -2.92 3.80
C ALA A 57 12.05 -1.70 4.16
N ARG A 58 13.15 -1.90 4.90
CA ARG A 58 14.03 -0.81 5.34
C ARG A 58 14.57 0.00 4.16
N PRO A 59 14.73 1.33 4.31
CA PRO A 59 15.42 2.14 3.31
C PRO A 59 16.87 1.66 3.17
N THR A 60 17.28 1.32 1.96
CA THR A 60 18.66 0.91 1.65
C THR A 60 19.35 1.97 0.80
N LEU A 61 20.63 2.21 1.07
CA LEU A 61 21.45 3.09 0.26
C LEU A 61 21.93 2.33 -0.98
N SER A 62 21.77 2.95 -2.15
CA SER A 62 22.31 2.41 -3.39
C SER A 62 23.83 2.25 -3.28
N GLN A 63 24.40 1.23 -3.94
CA GLN A 63 25.84 0.96 -3.86
C GLN A 63 26.69 2.14 -4.34
N ALA A 64 26.21 2.85 -5.38
CA ALA A 64 26.86 4.05 -5.90
C ALA A 64 26.87 5.20 -4.88
N ALA A 65 25.76 5.41 -4.16
CA ALA A 65 25.68 6.44 -3.14
C ALA A 65 26.54 6.11 -1.90
N TRP A 66 26.64 4.82 -1.51
CA TRP A 66 27.57 4.40 -0.45
C TRP A 66 29.03 4.64 -0.83
N LEU A 67 29.44 4.29 -2.06
CA LEU A 67 30.82 4.50 -2.52
C LEU A 67 31.26 5.98 -2.47
N MET A 68 30.33 6.93 -2.66
CA MET A 68 30.63 8.36 -2.57
C MET A 68 30.96 8.84 -1.16
N VAL A 69 30.40 8.18 -0.13
CA VAL A 69 30.54 8.60 1.28
C VAL A 69 31.37 7.62 2.12
N LYS A 70 31.74 6.47 1.55
CA LYS A 70 32.40 5.36 2.23
C LYS A 70 33.63 5.81 3.00
N ASP A 71 34.58 6.48 2.35
CA ASP A 71 35.86 6.81 2.99
C ASP A 71 35.69 7.76 4.19
N ALA A 72 34.78 8.75 4.07
CA ALA A 72 34.46 9.67 5.15
C ALA A 72 33.73 8.95 6.30
N LYS A 73 32.75 8.11 6.00
CA LYS A 73 31.92 7.45 7.01
C LYS A 73 32.60 6.28 7.68
N THR A 74 33.46 5.55 6.98
CA THR A 74 34.33 4.54 7.58
C THR A 74 35.38 5.16 8.50
N ALA A 75 35.88 6.38 8.20
CA ALA A 75 36.74 7.12 9.13
C ALA A 75 36.02 7.56 10.41
N GLU A 76 34.70 7.79 10.33
CA GLU A 76 33.82 8.03 11.49
C GLU A 76 33.40 6.73 12.21
N GLY A 77 33.86 5.56 11.75
CA GLY A 77 33.56 4.26 12.35
C GLY A 77 32.28 3.59 11.83
N PHE A 78 31.59 4.17 10.84
CA PHE A 78 30.40 3.58 10.25
C PHE A 78 30.73 2.55 9.16
N ASN A 79 30.02 1.43 9.21
CA ASN A 79 29.82 0.55 8.06
C ASN A 79 28.54 0.97 7.29
N LYS A 80 28.28 0.35 6.13
CA LYS A 80 27.10 0.69 5.31
C LYS A 80 25.79 0.57 6.09
N GLU A 81 25.63 -0.52 6.84
CA GLU A 81 24.41 -0.85 7.58
C GLU A 81 24.14 0.15 8.73
N SER A 82 25.16 0.44 9.55
CA SER A 82 25.07 1.41 10.65
C SER A 82 24.85 2.83 10.12
N TYR A 83 25.41 3.17 8.96
CA TYR A 83 25.17 4.47 8.35
C TYR A 83 23.73 4.62 7.85
N GLU A 84 23.18 3.60 7.19
CA GLU A 84 21.76 3.55 6.80
C GLU A 84 20.84 3.67 8.02
N TYR A 85 21.16 2.94 9.10
CA TYR A 85 20.45 3.03 10.38
C TYR A 85 20.51 4.45 10.97
N SER A 86 21.67 5.13 10.91
CA SER A 86 21.83 6.50 11.42
C SER A 86 20.95 7.50 10.67
N ILE A 87 20.87 7.38 9.33
CA ILE A 87 20.05 8.26 8.49
C ILE A 87 18.58 8.04 8.82
N PHE A 88 18.18 6.77 8.97
CA PHE A 88 16.81 6.42 9.34
C PHE A 88 16.43 7.00 10.71
N LYS A 89 17.29 6.83 11.73
CA LYS A 89 17.09 7.36 13.08
C LYS A 89 17.03 8.90 13.07
N GLU A 90 17.86 9.56 12.26
CA GLU A 90 17.84 11.01 12.10
C GLU A 90 16.54 11.48 11.44
N GLN A 91 16.06 10.80 10.40
CA GLN A 91 14.77 11.11 9.76
C GLN A 91 13.59 10.90 10.71
N GLU A 92 13.59 9.82 11.49
CA GLU A 92 12.62 9.55 12.57
C GLU A 92 12.62 10.66 13.62
N SER A 93 13.81 11.08 14.08
CA SER A 93 13.94 12.16 15.06
C SER A 93 13.45 13.51 14.52
N ARG A 94 13.73 13.82 13.24
CA ARG A 94 13.25 15.03 12.55
C ARG A 94 11.74 15.00 12.30
N LYS A 95 11.14 13.82 12.10
CA LYS A 95 9.68 13.66 12.06
C LYS A 95 9.08 13.94 13.44
N LYS A 96 9.61 13.33 14.49
CA LYS A 96 9.16 13.53 15.88
C LYS A 96 9.34 14.99 16.35
N SER A 97 10.43 15.66 15.98
CA SER A 97 10.65 17.07 16.32
C SER A 97 9.74 18.01 15.54
N ARG A 98 9.44 17.72 14.26
CA ARG A 98 8.45 18.46 13.48
C ARG A 98 7.03 18.28 14.00
N GLU A 99 6.69 17.08 14.48
CA GLU A 99 5.42 16.79 15.17
C GLU A 99 5.29 17.51 16.53
N SER A 100 6.42 17.90 17.15
CA SER A 100 6.43 18.60 18.44
C SER A 100 6.28 20.13 18.30
N SER A 101 6.72 20.72 17.19
CA SER A 101 6.64 22.17 16.92
C SER A 101 5.53 22.57 15.95
N SER A 102 4.90 21.60 15.29
CA SER A 102 3.68 21.80 14.52
C SER A 102 2.52 21.28 15.38
N GLY A 103 1.73 22.19 15.95
CA GLY A 103 0.38 21.92 16.44
C GLY A 103 -0.58 21.57 15.30
N THR A 104 -0.14 20.75 14.37
CA THR A 104 -0.93 20.18 13.31
C THR A 104 -0.71 18.68 13.44
N VAL A 105 -1.65 18.05 14.14
CA VAL A 105 -1.89 16.62 14.10
C VAL A 105 -1.70 16.18 12.66
N ALA A 106 -0.55 15.56 12.35
CA ALA A 106 -0.40 14.80 11.13
C ALA A 106 -1.53 13.79 11.19
N ALA A 107 -2.52 13.98 10.32
CA ALA A 107 -3.73 13.20 10.33
C ALA A 107 -3.36 11.75 10.05
N ASN A 108 -3.17 10.98 11.12
CA ASN A 108 -3.28 9.52 11.13
C ASN A 108 -4.75 9.09 10.91
N GLY A 109 -5.50 9.88 10.13
CA GLY A 109 -6.96 9.91 10.02
C GLY A 109 -7.54 8.87 9.06
N GLY A 110 -6.77 7.86 8.63
CA GLY A 110 -7.22 6.91 7.61
C GLY A 110 -7.00 5.43 7.92
N ALA A 111 -6.22 5.06 8.94
CA ALA A 111 -5.95 3.64 9.20
C ALA A 111 -7.18 2.98 9.85
N GLN A 112 -7.88 2.15 9.08
CA GLN A 112 -8.98 1.33 9.55
C GLN A 112 -8.49 -0.08 9.88
N TYR A 113 -9.14 -0.76 10.81
CA TYR A 113 -8.80 -2.10 11.29
C TYR A 113 -10.07 -2.92 11.47
N LEU A 114 -10.07 -4.18 11.05
CA LEU A 114 -11.10 -5.15 11.38
C LEU A 114 -10.65 -5.95 12.59
N LEU A 115 -11.50 -5.95 13.61
CA LEU A 115 -11.39 -6.83 14.77
C LEU A 115 -12.36 -8.00 14.59
N LYS A 116 -11.84 -9.23 14.56
CA LYS A 116 -12.69 -10.44 14.55
C LYS A 116 -13.38 -10.57 15.91
N LEU A 117 -14.71 -10.60 15.91
CA LEU A 117 -15.54 -10.82 17.11
C LEU A 117 -15.80 -12.32 17.24
N GLU A 118 -14.95 -13.03 17.99
CA GLU A 118 -15.19 -14.44 18.31
C GLU A 118 -16.24 -14.53 19.42
N VAL A 119 -17.32 -15.28 19.14
CA VAL A 119 -18.53 -15.43 19.99
C VAL A 119 -18.32 -16.48 21.08
N GLU A 120 -17.08 -16.83 21.42
CA GLU A 120 -16.83 -17.63 22.62
C GLU A 120 -17.01 -16.73 23.85
N ALA A 121 -17.75 -17.24 24.85
CA ALA A 121 -18.32 -16.54 25.99
C ALA A 121 -17.33 -15.74 26.88
N THR A 122 -16.03 -15.79 26.59
CA THR A 122 -14.93 -15.09 27.23
C THR A 122 -14.67 -13.66 26.71
N ASN A 123 -15.29 -13.23 25.60
CA ASN A 123 -15.01 -11.93 24.96
C ASN A 123 -15.97 -10.78 25.32
N THR A 124 -16.80 -10.92 26.36
CA THR A 124 -17.78 -9.89 26.77
C THR A 124 -17.13 -8.53 27.08
N GLU A 125 -15.92 -8.51 27.66
CA GLU A 125 -15.18 -7.27 27.95
C GLU A 125 -14.75 -6.47 26.70
N ILE A 126 -14.49 -7.13 25.57
CA ILE A 126 -14.12 -6.45 24.32
C ILE A 126 -15.34 -5.72 23.77
N LEU A 127 -16.53 -6.35 23.86
CA LEU A 127 -17.80 -5.75 23.46
C LEU A 127 -18.13 -4.49 24.28
N TYR A 128 -17.77 -4.44 25.57
CA TYR A 128 -17.96 -3.24 26.41
C TYR A 128 -16.99 -2.10 26.09
N ARG A 129 -15.88 -2.36 25.40
CA ARG A 129 -14.89 -1.35 24.98
C ARG A 129 -15.02 -0.97 23.51
N LEU A 130 -15.97 -1.55 22.80
CA LEU A 130 -16.27 -1.13 21.44
C LEU A 130 -16.76 0.33 21.42
N PRO A 131 -16.57 1.05 20.30
CA PRO A 131 -17.06 2.40 20.14
C PRO A 131 -18.58 2.47 20.39
N LYS A 132 -19.09 3.63 20.82
CA LYS A 132 -20.53 3.83 21.11
C LYS A 132 -21.47 3.48 19.93
N LYS A 133 -20.95 3.45 18.69
CA LYS A 133 -21.64 2.97 17.49
C LYS A 133 -20.69 2.09 16.66
N PRO A 134 -20.56 0.79 16.97
CA PRO A 134 -19.67 -0.10 16.24
C PRO A 134 -20.22 -0.41 14.85
N LYS A 135 -19.39 -0.26 13.82
CA LYS A 135 -19.72 -0.75 12.46
C LYS A 135 -19.37 -2.24 12.39
N ILE A 136 -20.39 -3.08 12.60
CA ILE A 136 -20.24 -4.52 12.56
C ILE A 136 -20.50 -5.01 11.13
N LEU A 137 -19.51 -5.68 10.55
CA LEU A 137 -19.59 -6.40 9.29
C LEU A 137 -19.85 -7.88 9.59
N THR A 138 -20.71 -8.50 8.80
CA THR A 138 -21.03 -9.92 8.93
C THR A 138 -20.58 -10.64 7.66
N GLY A 139 -19.85 -11.74 7.81
CA GLY A 139 -19.40 -12.59 6.71
C GLY A 139 -19.71 -14.05 7.00
N LEU A 140 -19.53 -14.89 5.99
CA LEU A 140 -19.53 -16.34 6.13
C LEU A 140 -18.08 -16.82 6.01
N ASP A 141 -17.66 -17.74 6.87
CA ASP A 141 -16.39 -18.45 6.68
C ASP A 141 -16.52 -19.59 5.67
N ASP A 142 -15.41 -20.26 5.38
CA ASP A 142 -15.34 -21.36 4.41
C ASP A 142 -16.22 -22.56 4.80
N ASP A 143 -16.57 -22.67 6.10
CA ASP A 143 -17.46 -23.69 6.66
C ASP A 143 -18.94 -23.24 6.66
N GLY A 144 -19.25 -22.04 6.15
CA GLY A 144 -20.60 -21.47 6.11
C GLY A 144 -21.09 -20.90 7.44
N ASN A 145 -20.22 -20.76 8.45
CA ASN A 145 -20.57 -20.14 9.72
C ASN A 145 -20.52 -18.62 9.65
N THR A 146 -21.40 -17.97 10.41
CA THR A 146 -21.46 -16.51 10.46
C THR A 146 -20.32 -15.95 11.32
N THR A 147 -19.36 -15.28 10.68
CA THR A 147 -18.30 -14.51 11.34
C THR A 147 -18.67 -13.04 11.41
N LYS A 148 -18.29 -12.38 12.51
CA LYS A 148 -18.55 -10.95 12.73
C LYS A 148 -17.24 -10.20 12.89
N PHE A 149 -17.13 -9.07 12.23
CA PHE A 149 -15.99 -8.17 12.35
C PHE A 149 -16.45 -6.79 12.79
N CYS A 150 -15.68 -6.11 13.64
CA CYS A 150 -15.89 -4.71 13.96
C CYS A 150 -14.86 -3.85 13.23
N LEU A 151 -15.31 -2.86 12.48
CA LEU A 151 -14.43 -1.84 11.90
C LEU A 151 -14.04 -0.83 12.99
N LEU A 152 -12.75 -0.57 13.13
CA LEU A 152 -12.14 0.34 14.10
C LEU A 152 -11.21 1.31 13.37
N SER A 153 -11.16 2.54 13.84
CA SER A 153 -10.14 3.53 13.50
C SER A 153 -8.84 3.27 14.28
N GLY A 154 -7.74 3.89 13.86
CA GLY A 154 -6.45 3.80 14.56
C GLY A 154 -6.49 4.29 16.01
N THR A 155 -7.34 5.28 16.31
CA THR A 155 -7.57 5.76 17.68
C THR A 155 -8.31 4.72 18.52
N GLU A 156 -9.38 4.13 17.99
CA GLU A 156 -10.17 3.10 18.68
C GLU A 156 -9.35 1.82 18.92
N LYS A 157 -8.51 1.41 17.96
CA LYS A 157 -7.53 0.32 18.16
C LYS A 157 -6.56 0.64 19.29
N SER A 158 -6.02 1.87 19.31
CA SER A 158 -5.06 2.29 20.33
C SER A 158 -5.69 2.33 21.72
N GLU A 159 -6.95 2.76 21.83
CA GLU A 159 -7.71 2.71 23.08
C GLU A 159 -7.98 1.28 23.54
N LEU A 160 -8.31 0.37 22.61
CA LEU A 160 -8.54 -1.03 22.93
C LEU A 160 -7.26 -1.74 23.43
N LEU A 161 -6.09 -1.36 22.89
CA LEU A 161 -4.78 -1.91 23.25
C LEU A 161 -4.20 -1.35 24.56
N LYS A 162 -4.65 -0.18 25.05
CA LYS A 162 -4.22 0.38 26.34
C LYS A 162 -4.71 -0.42 27.57
N GLY A 163 -5.49 -1.48 27.35
CA GLY A 163 -5.98 -2.37 28.40
C GLY A 163 -4.92 -3.33 28.95
N PRO A 164 -5.18 -3.98 30.11
CA PRO A 164 -4.25 -4.95 30.69
C PRO A 164 -3.99 -6.12 29.73
N PRO A 165 -2.77 -6.68 29.72
CA PRO A 165 -2.40 -7.79 28.85
C PRO A 165 -3.27 -9.01 29.16
N LYS A 166 -3.98 -9.52 28.14
CA LYS A 166 -4.72 -10.79 28.22
C LYS A 166 -3.90 -11.92 27.62
N THR A 167 -4.22 -13.14 28.08
CA THR A 167 -3.69 -14.44 27.64
C THR A 167 -3.88 -14.74 26.14
N ARG A 168 -4.67 -13.94 25.41
CA ARG A 168 -4.82 -13.99 23.95
C ARG A 168 -4.95 -12.57 23.40
N GLN A 169 -4.07 -12.19 22.47
CA GLN A 169 -4.16 -10.88 21.81
C GLN A 169 -5.26 -10.91 20.74
N PRO A 170 -6.14 -9.89 20.68
CA PRO A 170 -7.14 -9.80 19.62
C PRO A 170 -6.47 -9.66 18.24
N THR A 171 -6.97 -10.38 17.24
CA THR A 171 -6.47 -10.27 15.87
C THR A 171 -7.03 -9.02 15.21
N PHE A 172 -6.15 -8.09 14.86
CA PHE A 172 -6.47 -6.89 14.09
C PHE A 172 -5.99 -7.04 12.65
N ILE A 173 -6.90 -6.91 11.69
CA ILE A 173 -6.58 -6.89 10.27
C ILE A 173 -6.60 -5.43 9.83
N ARG A 174 -5.46 -4.88 9.39
CA ARG A 174 -5.43 -3.51 8.87
C ARG A 174 -6.22 -3.47 7.56
N VAL A 175 -7.27 -2.65 7.52
CA VAL A 175 -7.99 -2.32 6.30
C VAL A 175 -7.24 -1.17 5.65
N SER A 176 -6.52 -1.49 4.60
CA SER A 176 -5.87 -0.50 3.75
C SER A 176 -6.70 -0.44 2.48
N ILE A 177 -7.44 0.64 2.27
CA ILE A 177 -8.30 0.85 1.09
C ILE A 177 -7.73 2.01 0.29
N ALA A 178 -7.65 1.84 -1.03
CA ALA A 178 -7.25 2.89 -1.95
C ALA A 178 -8.16 4.12 -1.78
N GLN A 179 -7.59 5.29 -1.53
CA GLN A 179 -8.38 6.51 -1.32
C GLN A 179 -8.93 7.01 -2.65
N LYS A 180 -10.19 7.45 -2.65
CA LYS A 180 -10.81 8.15 -3.78
C LYS A 180 -11.30 9.49 -3.25
N ALA A 181 -10.61 10.57 -3.59
CA ALA A 181 -10.87 11.91 -3.06
C ALA A 181 -10.97 12.92 -4.22
N LEU A 182 -11.88 12.64 -5.17
CA LEU A 182 -12.06 13.42 -6.38
C LEU A 182 -12.74 14.75 -6.05
N SER A 183 -12.07 15.87 -6.37
CA SER A 183 -12.63 17.21 -6.19
C SER A 183 -13.77 17.46 -7.18
N SER A 184 -14.88 18.03 -6.70
CA SER A 184 -15.99 18.49 -7.56
C SER A 184 -15.72 19.83 -8.24
N THR A 185 -14.74 20.59 -7.73
CA THR A 185 -14.46 21.97 -8.14
C THR A 185 -13.10 22.13 -8.81
N SER A 186 -12.28 21.07 -8.84
CA SER A 186 -10.94 21.05 -9.43
C SER A 186 -10.68 19.73 -10.14
N LEU A 187 -9.64 19.69 -10.97
CA LEU A 187 -9.11 18.46 -11.58
C LEU A 187 -8.43 17.54 -10.57
N TYR A 188 -8.25 17.95 -9.31
CA TYR A 188 -7.59 17.12 -8.31
C TYR A 188 -8.39 15.85 -7.97
N PRO A 189 -7.74 14.68 -7.82
CA PRO A 189 -6.47 14.29 -8.41
C PRO A 189 -6.65 13.82 -9.86
N THR A 190 -5.73 14.23 -10.75
CA THR A 190 -5.63 13.72 -12.13
C THR A 190 -4.20 13.30 -12.38
N LEU A 191 -4.00 12.14 -13.00
CA LEU A 191 -2.70 11.58 -13.33
C LEU A 191 -1.85 12.57 -14.14
N GLY A 192 -0.64 12.83 -13.66
CA GLY A 192 0.33 13.71 -14.31
C GLY A 192 0.01 15.21 -14.26
N PHE A 193 -1.01 15.62 -13.49
CA PHE A 193 -1.33 17.03 -13.27
C PHE A 193 -1.09 17.42 -11.81
N ASP A 194 -0.14 18.33 -11.60
CA ASP A 194 -0.04 19.04 -10.33
C ASP A 194 -1.05 20.19 -10.28
N THR A 195 -2.23 19.89 -9.77
CA THR A 195 -3.33 20.87 -9.66
C THR A 195 -3.07 21.99 -8.66
N THR A 196 -1.96 21.95 -7.91
CA THR A 196 -1.53 23.09 -7.08
C THR A 196 -0.94 24.21 -7.94
N MET A 197 -0.48 23.92 -9.16
CA MET A 197 0.11 24.91 -10.04
C MET A 197 -0.95 25.82 -10.70
N PRO A 198 -0.70 27.14 -10.82
CA PRO A 198 -1.68 28.13 -11.31
C PRO A 198 -2.25 27.83 -12.71
N GLN A 199 -1.45 27.27 -13.61
CA GLN A 199 -1.87 26.93 -14.98
C GLN A 199 -2.93 25.81 -15.03
N PHE A 200 -3.01 24.99 -13.99
CA PHE A 200 -3.99 23.90 -13.87
C PHE A 200 -5.19 24.28 -12.99
N ARG A 201 -5.28 25.55 -12.58
CA ARG A 201 -6.45 26.08 -11.88
C ARG A 201 -7.63 26.16 -12.86
N PRO A 202 -8.84 25.75 -12.46
CA PRO A 202 -10.04 25.81 -13.30
C PRO A 202 -10.30 27.18 -13.94
N ALA A 203 -9.92 28.27 -13.26
CA ALA A 203 -10.08 29.65 -13.74
C ALA A 203 -9.24 30.01 -14.97
N ASN A 204 -8.17 29.27 -15.24
CA ASN A 204 -7.26 29.50 -16.36
C ASN A 204 -7.52 28.55 -17.55
N SER A 205 -8.50 27.64 -17.42
CA SER A 205 -8.92 26.78 -18.52
C SER A 205 -9.85 27.55 -19.47
N PRO A 206 -9.55 27.66 -20.77
CA PRO A 206 -10.43 28.29 -21.75
C PRO A 206 -11.71 27.48 -22.03
N LEU A 207 -11.82 26.27 -21.48
CA LEU A 207 -13.05 25.47 -21.52
C LEU A 207 -13.97 25.92 -20.36
N PRO A 208 -15.27 26.21 -20.59
CA PRO A 208 -16.22 26.33 -19.48
C PRO A 208 -16.09 25.07 -18.64
N PRO A 209 -16.01 25.14 -17.29
CA PRO A 209 -15.55 24.03 -16.47
C PRO A 209 -16.30 22.78 -16.89
N PRO A 210 -15.68 21.83 -17.61
CA PRO A 210 -16.27 20.52 -17.67
C PRO A 210 -16.08 20.05 -16.23
N LEU A 211 -17.19 19.91 -15.49
CA LEU A 211 -17.23 19.21 -14.20
C LEU A 211 -16.18 18.12 -14.27
N ALA A 212 -15.14 18.15 -13.44
CA ALA A 212 -14.03 17.21 -13.55
C ALA A 212 -14.60 15.80 -13.45
N ARG A 213 -14.79 15.16 -14.61
CA ARG A 213 -15.43 13.86 -14.74
C ARG A 213 -14.34 12.80 -14.89
N PRO A 214 -14.52 11.62 -14.30
CA PRO A 214 -15.67 11.21 -13.49
C PRO A 214 -15.75 11.91 -12.12
N GLY A 215 -16.95 12.09 -11.59
CA GLY A 215 -17.19 12.58 -10.24
C GLY A 215 -16.94 11.52 -9.15
N GLN A 216 -16.95 11.94 -7.88
CA GLN A 216 -16.71 11.07 -6.72
C GLN A 216 -17.63 9.84 -6.69
N ASP A 217 -18.92 10.01 -7.00
CA ASP A 217 -19.93 8.95 -6.93
C ASP A 217 -20.64 8.75 -8.29
N GLU A 218 -19.90 8.95 -9.39
CA GLU A 218 -20.43 8.79 -10.75
C GLU A 218 -20.28 7.35 -11.23
N TYR A 219 -21.41 6.74 -11.63
CA TYR A 219 -21.45 5.38 -12.20
C TYR A 219 -22.46 5.32 -13.37
N PRO A 220 -22.23 4.48 -14.37
CA PRO A 220 -21.06 3.63 -14.56
C PRO A 220 -19.80 4.46 -14.91
N VAL A 221 -18.62 3.97 -14.52
CA VAL A 221 -17.35 4.67 -14.71
C VAL A 221 -16.28 3.76 -15.30
N TRP A 222 -15.49 4.30 -16.23
CA TRP A 222 -14.36 3.57 -16.81
C TRP A 222 -13.18 3.57 -15.87
N TYR A 223 -12.60 2.39 -15.63
CA TYR A 223 -11.35 2.21 -14.91
C TYR A 223 -10.29 1.65 -15.84
N PHE A 224 -9.08 2.21 -15.79
CA PHE A 224 -7.92 1.69 -16.48
C PHE A 224 -7.06 0.83 -15.55
N PHE A 225 -6.72 -0.36 -16.01
CA PHE A 225 -5.87 -1.32 -15.32
C PHE A 225 -4.61 -1.64 -16.13
N TYR A 226 -3.48 -1.72 -15.43
CA TYR A 226 -2.14 -1.97 -15.98
C TYR A 226 -1.39 -3.10 -15.26
N GLY A 227 -2.03 -3.73 -14.27
CA GLY A 227 -1.44 -4.76 -13.40
C GLY A 227 -2.28 -6.04 -13.37
N THR A 228 -2.38 -6.66 -12.20
CA THR A 228 -3.13 -7.92 -12.03
C THR A 228 -4.62 -7.78 -12.31
N LEU A 229 -5.21 -6.60 -12.12
CA LEU A 229 -6.60 -6.31 -12.50
C LEU A 229 -6.87 -6.32 -14.01
N ALA A 230 -5.83 -6.40 -14.84
CA ALA A 230 -5.98 -6.62 -16.29
C ALA A 230 -6.31 -8.08 -16.63
N ASP A 231 -6.15 -9.01 -15.67
CA ASP A 231 -6.56 -10.39 -15.80
C ASP A 231 -8.05 -10.54 -15.46
N ALA A 232 -8.82 -11.08 -16.42
CA ALA A 232 -10.26 -11.26 -16.31
C ALA A 232 -10.67 -12.21 -15.15
N ASP A 233 -9.89 -13.26 -14.90
CA ASP A 233 -10.16 -14.22 -13.82
C ASP A 233 -9.95 -13.56 -12.45
N ILE A 234 -8.93 -12.70 -12.33
CA ILE A 234 -8.69 -11.92 -11.11
C ILE A 234 -9.81 -10.90 -10.91
N LEU A 235 -10.15 -10.13 -11.95
CA LEU A 235 -11.19 -9.11 -11.84
C LEU A 235 -12.53 -9.74 -11.47
N SER A 236 -12.98 -10.77 -12.20
CA SER A 236 -14.27 -11.44 -11.94
C SER A 236 -14.39 -11.95 -10.50
N ARG A 237 -13.32 -12.53 -9.94
CA ARG A 237 -13.26 -12.95 -8.54
C ARG A 237 -13.42 -11.76 -7.58
N ILE A 238 -12.79 -10.63 -7.86
CA ILE A 238 -12.82 -9.44 -6.99
C ILE A 238 -14.19 -8.79 -6.98
N ILE A 239 -14.82 -8.61 -8.15
CA ILE A 239 -16.13 -7.95 -8.26
C ILE A 239 -17.31 -8.91 -8.08
N GLY A 240 -17.05 -10.18 -7.73
CA GLY A 240 -18.07 -11.18 -7.44
C GLY A 240 -18.88 -11.63 -8.67
N LEU A 241 -18.34 -11.45 -9.88
CA LEU A 241 -18.94 -12.03 -11.09
C LEU A 241 -18.56 -13.51 -11.14
N GLY A 242 -19.49 -14.39 -10.75
CA GLY A 242 -19.31 -15.83 -10.88
C GLY A 242 -19.09 -16.25 -12.34
N LYS A 243 -18.40 -17.38 -12.54
CA LYS A 243 -18.31 -18.02 -13.87
C LYS A 243 -19.68 -18.54 -14.24
N LYS A 244 -20.31 -18.00 -15.28
CA LYS A 244 -21.49 -18.62 -15.91
C LYS A 244 -20.97 -19.60 -16.95
N ASP A 245 -21.36 -20.86 -16.83
CA ASP A 245 -21.02 -21.93 -17.78
C ASP A 245 -19.51 -22.10 -18.06
N GLY A 246 -18.66 -21.77 -17.09
CA GLY A 246 -17.21 -21.89 -17.21
C GLY A 246 -16.51 -20.70 -17.90
N GLU A 247 -17.26 -19.70 -18.36
CA GLU A 247 -16.72 -18.51 -19.05
C GLU A 247 -16.73 -17.27 -18.12
N THR A 248 -15.69 -16.46 -18.26
CA THR A 248 -15.47 -15.23 -17.48
C THR A 248 -16.17 -14.06 -18.15
N GLN A 249 -17.19 -13.47 -17.51
CA GLN A 249 -18.07 -12.43 -18.09
C GLN A 249 -17.49 -11.00 -18.04
N VAL A 250 -16.17 -10.86 -18.18
CA VAL A 250 -15.49 -9.57 -18.10
C VAL A 250 -15.12 -9.10 -19.51
N GLU A 251 -15.75 -8.01 -19.95
CA GLU A 251 -15.42 -7.35 -21.22
C GLU A 251 -14.47 -6.18 -20.97
N TYR A 252 -13.25 -6.31 -21.50
CA TYR A 252 -12.27 -5.23 -21.53
C TYR A 252 -12.25 -4.55 -22.89
N LYS A 253 -11.85 -3.27 -22.88
CA LYS A 253 -11.39 -2.57 -24.08
C LYS A 253 -9.90 -2.29 -23.96
N ARG A 254 -9.12 -2.55 -25.00
CA ARG A 254 -7.70 -2.16 -24.96
C ARG A 254 -7.59 -0.64 -24.96
N ALA A 255 -6.74 -0.14 -24.09
CA ALA A 255 -6.58 1.30 -23.89
C ALA A 255 -5.13 1.67 -23.58
N ARG A 256 -4.83 2.95 -23.76
CA ARG A 256 -3.57 3.61 -23.40
C ARG A 256 -3.86 4.85 -22.58
N ILE A 257 -3.14 5.07 -21.50
CA ILE A 257 -3.19 6.33 -20.75
C ILE A 257 -1.94 7.17 -21.01
N HIS A 258 -2.08 8.48 -20.88
CA HIS A 258 -1.02 9.48 -21.04
C HIS A 258 -0.64 10.06 -19.68
N ARG A 259 0.57 10.64 -19.58
CA ARG A 259 1.12 11.28 -18.36
C ARG A 259 1.32 10.34 -17.17
N GLY A 260 1.44 9.06 -17.46
CA GLY A 260 1.72 8.02 -16.48
C GLY A 260 2.95 7.24 -16.86
N LYS A 261 3.68 6.73 -15.87
CA LYS A 261 4.79 5.81 -16.08
C LYS A 261 4.69 4.65 -15.11
N LEU A 262 4.93 3.43 -15.61
CA LEU A 262 5.08 2.26 -14.76
C LEU A 262 6.46 2.22 -14.13
N SER A 263 6.48 1.99 -12.83
CA SER A 263 7.67 1.73 -12.03
C SER A 263 7.50 0.39 -11.29
N THR A 264 8.61 -0.16 -10.81
CA THR A 264 8.59 -1.37 -9.98
C THR A 264 8.73 -0.97 -8.51
N TRP A 265 7.70 -1.25 -7.73
CA TRP A 265 7.68 -1.05 -6.29
C TRP A 265 8.03 -2.37 -5.57
N GLY A 266 9.03 -2.31 -4.68
CA GLY A 266 9.48 -3.48 -3.90
C GLY A 266 10.00 -4.65 -4.75
N GLY A 267 10.51 -4.38 -5.95
CA GLY A 267 11.07 -5.37 -6.87
C GLY A 267 10.08 -6.30 -7.57
N LYS A 268 8.79 -6.26 -7.21
CA LYS A 268 7.77 -7.21 -7.73
C LYS A 268 6.42 -6.61 -8.10
N TYR A 269 6.07 -5.42 -7.62
CA TYR A 269 4.76 -4.82 -7.87
C TYR A 269 4.86 -3.70 -8.91
N LEU A 270 3.93 -3.67 -9.86
CA LEU A 270 3.81 -2.55 -10.79
C LEU A 270 3.13 -1.38 -10.09
N ALA A 271 3.72 -0.21 -10.21
CA ALA A 271 3.21 1.03 -9.64
C ALA A 271 3.13 2.10 -10.73
N LEU A 272 1.94 2.64 -10.96
CA LEU A 272 1.76 3.80 -11.83
C LEU A 272 2.09 5.07 -11.05
N VAL A 273 2.97 5.89 -11.61
CA VAL A 273 3.36 7.21 -11.07
C VAL A 273 3.12 8.29 -12.11
N ASP A 274 3.03 9.54 -11.65
CA ASP A 274 2.92 10.71 -12.53
C ASP A 274 4.16 10.82 -13.43
N ALA A 275 3.93 11.21 -14.68
CA ALA A 275 4.97 11.42 -15.69
C ALA A 275 4.61 12.59 -16.62
N ASP A 276 5.51 12.87 -17.56
CA ASP A 276 5.36 13.93 -18.57
C ASP A 276 4.35 13.56 -19.69
N GLU A 277 4.02 14.53 -20.54
CA GLU A 277 2.96 14.40 -21.54
C GLU A 277 3.21 13.28 -22.56
N ASP A 278 4.48 13.02 -22.86
CA ASP A 278 4.90 12.02 -23.84
C ASP A 278 4.94 10.59 -23.25
N SER A 279 4.82 10.46 -21.92
CA SER A 279 4.81 9.15 -21.26
C SER A 279 3.44 8.48 -21.37
N THR A 280 3.44 7.27 -21.91
CA THR A 280 2.23 6.46 -22.11
C THR A 280 2.32 5.09 -21.45
N VAL A 281 1.19 4.57 -21.01
CA VAL A 281 1.06 3.21 -20.46
C VAL A 281 -0.07 2.47 -21.16
N ASP A 282 0.22 1.28 -21.68
CA ASP A 282 -0.75 0.37 -22.28
C ASP A 282 -1.41 -0.50 -21.20
N GLY A 283 -2.69 -0.79 -21.38
CA GLY A 283 -3.47 -1.62 -20.48
C GLY A 283 -4.86 -1.88 -21.01
N CYS A 284 -5.82 -2.04 -20.10
CA CYS A 284 -7.21 -2.26 -20.45
C CYS A 284 -8.14 -1.35 -19.65
N ALA A 285 -9.24 -0.97 -20.29
CA ALA A 285 -10.34 -0.23 -19.70
C ALA A 285 -11.50 -1.19 -19.40
N TYR A 286 -12.03 -1.11 -18.19
CA TYR A 286 -13.22 -1.84 -17.74
C TYR A 286 -14.28 -0.86 -17.23
N GLN A 287 -15.54 -1.11 -17.55
CA GLN A 287 -16.65 -0.27 -17.09
C GLN A 287 -17.19 -0.79 -15.76
N VAL A 288 -16.81 -0.13 -14.67
CA VAL A 288 -17.32 -0.38 -13.32
C VAL A 288 -18.76 0.11 -13.24
N LYS A 289 -19.68 -0.78 -12.86
CA LYS A 289 -21.13 -0.54 -12.97
C LYS A 289 -21.71 0.18 -11.77
N ASP A 290 -21.17 -0.09 -10.59
CA ASP A 290 -21.72 0.40 -9.32
C ASP A 290 -20.62 0.57 -8.26
N GLN A 291 -21.00 1.17 -7.15
CA GLN A 291 -20.12 1.46 -6.02
C GLN A 291 -19.56 0.19 -5.34
N ASN A 292 -20.31 -0.92 -5.31
CA ASN A 292 -19.84 -2.14 -4.65
C ASN A 292 -18.68 -2.77 -5.42
N GLN A 293 -18.75 -2.75 -6.75
CA GLN A 293 -17.64 -3.16 -7.60
C GLN A 293 -16.41 -2.27 -7.37
N GLU A 294 -16.60 -0.94 -7.34
CA GLU A 294 -15.51 0.00 -7.09
C GLU A 294 -14.86 -0.21 -5.71
N ASP A 295 -15.66 -0.36 -4.66
CA ASP A 295 -15.15 -0.58 -3.30
C ASP A 295 -14.35 -1.90 -3.22
N SER A 296 -14.78 -2.94 -3.92
CA SER A 296 -14.03 -4.21 -4.01
C SER A 296 -12.66 -4.02 -4.67
N LEU A 297 -12.60 -3.24 -5.75
CA LEU A 297 -11.34 -2.89 -6.42
C LEU A 297 -10.41 -2.07 -5.51
N ARG A 298 -10.96 -1.08 -4.81
CA ARG A 298 -10.21 -0.22 -3.89
C ARG A 298 -9.66 -0.99 -2.69
N VAL A 299 -10.38 -2.01 -2.21
CA VAL A 299 -9.89 -2.92 -1.16
C VAL A 299 -8.75 -3.78 -1.70
N TYR A 300 -8.86 -4.30 -2.93
CA TYR A 300 -7.83 -5.15 -3.54
C TYR A 300 -6.50 -4.41 -3.76
N GLU A 301 -6.55 -3.21 -4.32
CA GLU A 301 -5.34 -2.41 -4.59
C GLU A 301 -4.67 -1.93 -3.31
N THR A 302 -5.45 -1.76 -2.25
CA THR A 302 -5.04 -1.28 -0.93
C THR A 302 -4.71 0.22 -0.87
N GLY A 303 -4.56 0.75 0.35
CA GLY A 303 -4.23 2.15 0.60
C GLY A 303 -2.80 2.56 0.27
N LYS A 304 -2.06 1.72 -0.45
CA LYS A 304 -0.81 2.12 -1.13
C LYS A 304 -1.08 2.90 -2.42
N TYR A 305 -2.27 2.71 -2.99
CA TYR A 305 -2.69 3.41 -4.18
C TYR A 305 -3.81 4.39 -3.85
N GLU A 306 -3.97 5.39 -4.70
CA GLU A 306 -5.11 6.27 -4.74
C GLU A 306 -5.79 6.22 -6.10
N VAL A 307 -7.10 6.47 -6.09
CA VAL A 307 -7.92 6.59 -7.29
C VAL A 307 -7.82 8.00 -7.82
N VAL A 308 -7.40 8.13 -9.07
CA VAL A 308 -7.22 9.41 -9.75
C VAL A 308 -7.91 9.42 -11.11
N ARG A 309 -8.25 10.61 -11.59
CA ARG A 309 -8.73 10.78 -12.96
C ARG A 309 -7.62 10.53 -13.97
N CYS A 310 -7.96 9.96 -15.11
CA CYS A 310 -7.05 9.81 -16.23
C CYS A 310 -7.83 9.89 -17.55
N THR A 311 -7.10 10.21 -18.62
CA THR A 311 -7.61 10.15 -19.99
C THR A 311 -7.05 8.91 -20.67
N MET A 312 -7.95 8.07 -21.18
CA MET A 312 -7.67 6.80 -21.83
C MET A 312 -7.93 6.93 -23.33
N GLU A 313 -6.97 6.57 -24.15
CA GLU A 313 -7.10 6.39 -25.59
C GLU A 313 -7.49 4.93 -25.86
N LEU A 314 -8.64 4.70 -26.48
CA LEU A 314 -9.05 3.36 -26.89
C LEU A 314 -8.23 2.92 -28.10
N LEU A 315 -7.61 1.75 -27.98
CA LEU A 315 -6.79 1.16 -29.05
C LEU A 315 -7.61 0.27 -30.00
N GLU A 316 -8.89 0.06 -29.69
CA GLU A 316 -9.83 -0.74 -30.47
C GLU A 316 -10.93 0.15 -31.05
N GLY A 317 -11.27 -0.08 -32.32
CA GLY A 317 -12.28 0.70 -33.05
C GLY A 317 -11.73 2.03 -33.60
N ASP A 318 -12.56 3.06 -33.54
CA ASP A 318 -12.39 4.39 -34.14
C ASP A 318 -11.46 5.34 -33.36
N GLY A 319 -10.69 4.83 -32.39
CA GLY A 319 -9.58 5.56 -31.76
C GLY A 319 -10.02 6.74 -30.86
N GLY A 320 -11.07 6.55 -30.05
CA GLY A 320 -11.63 7.60 -29.20
C GLY A 320 -10.93 7.77 -27.85
N PHE A 321 -11.02 8.97 -27.27
CA PHE A 321 -10.59 9.25 -25.89
C PHE A 321 -11.75 9.12 -24.90
N LEU A 322 -11.49 8.47 -23.77
CA LEU A 322 -12.41 8.32 -22.64
C LEU A 322 -11.82 8.98 -21.39
N GLN A 323 -12.70 9.64 -20.62
CA GLN A 323 -12.37 10.06 -19.25
C GLN A 323 -12.72 8.92 -18.30
N GLY A 324 -11.82 8.62 -17.38
CA GLY A 324 -12.05 7.57 -16.41
C GLY A 324 -11.12 7.68 -15.21
N LEU A 325 -11.01 6.59 -14.47
CA LEU A 325 -10.25 6.50 -13.24
C LEU A 325 -9.14 5.45 -13.37
N THR A 326 -8.10 5.59 -12.56
CA THR A 326 -7.06 4.56 -12.43
C THR A 326 -6.48 4.61 -11.02
N PHE A 327 -5.69 3.59 -10.67
CA PHE A 327 -4.97 3.52 -9.42
C PHE A 327 -3.54 3.99 -9.64
N ARG A 328 -3.11 5.07 -8.98
CA ARG A 328 -1.68 5.46 -8.95
C ARG A 328 -1.10 5.26 -7.56
N LEU A 329 0.20 5.09 -7.47
CA LEU A 329 0.90 5.01 -6.19
C LEU A 329 0.76 6.36 -5.46
N ALA A 330 0.28 6.31 -4.21
CA ALA A 330 0.10 7.47 -3.35
C ALA A 330 1.40 7.89 -2.64
#